data_AF-A0A917ZJ05-F1
#
_entry.id   AF-A0A917ZJ05-F1
#
_cell.length_a   1.000
_cell.length_b   1.000
_cell.length_c   1.000
_cell.angle_alpha   90.00
_cell.angle_beta   90.00
_cell.angle_gamma   90.00
#
_symmetry.space_group_name_H-M   'P 1'
#
loop_
_entity.id
_entity.type
_entity.pdbx_description
1 polymer ?
#
loop_
_entity_poly.entity_id
_entity_poly.type
_entity_poly.pdbx_seq_one_letter_code
_entity_poly.pdbx_strand_id
1 'polypeptide(L)'
;MAFSIAHSRRMIPSMAPSDGNQRVGRWTFLTNHARVLLEIARNPNVRLRDVADTAGITERATQAIVADLEAAGYVTRTRVGRRNHYTIDPDSRFRHPAEADHSIGGLLSLFTHREHSKPS
;
A
#
# COMPACT_ATOMS: atom_id res chain seq x y z
N MET A 1 -37.34 58.07 18.68
CA MET A 1 -36.46 57.76 17.52
C MET A 1 -35.16 57.17 18.04
N ALA A 2 -34.53 56.28 17.25
CA ALA A 2 -33.27 55.55 17.46
C ALA A 2 -33.35 54.18 18.18
N PHE A 3 -33.66 53.17 17.37
CA PHE A 3 -33.31 51.76 17.58
C PHE A 3 -31.78 51.57 17.56
N SER A 4 -31.22 50.73 18.44
CA SER A 4 -29.97 50.03 18.15
C SER A 4 -29.95 48.65 18.80
N ILE A 5 -29.81 47.65 17.93
CA ILE A 5 -30.00 46.22 18.17
C ILE A 5 -28.69 45.62 18.66
N ALA A 6 -28.71 45.06 19.87
CA ALA A 6 -27.65 44.21 20.38
C ALA A 6 -27.50 42.97 19.47
N HIS A 7 -26.43 42.91 18.68
CA HIS A 7 -26.11 41.73 17.90
C HIS A 7 -25.40 40.69 18.79
N SER A 8 -26.17 39.68 19.19
CA SER A 8 -25.69 38.42 19.74
C SER A 8 -24.55 37.87 18.88
N ARG A 9 -23.33 37.87 19.42
CA ARG A 9 -22.19 37.12 18.85
C ARG A 9 -22.53 35.63 18.96
N ARG A 10 -22.89 35.02 17.82
CA ARG A 10 -23.06 33.56 17.69
C ARG A 10 -21.72 32.89 17.96
N MET A 11 -21.74 31.86 18.80
CA MET A 11 -20.66 30.89 18.93
C MET A 11 -20.38 30.27 17.56
N ILE A 12 -19.13 30.30 17.14
CA ILE A 12 -18.64 29.60 15.95
C ILE A 12 -18.39 28.15 16.40
N PRO A 13 -19.09 27.13 15.89
CA PRO A 13 -18.65 25.76 16.12
C PRO A 13 -17.38 25.55 15.29
N SER A 14 -16.25 25.28 15.95
CA SER A 14 -15.03 24.79 15.30
C SER A 14 -15.26 23.36 14.83
N MET A 15 -15.98 23.22 13.71
CA MET A 15 -15.98 22.00 12.93
C MET A 15 -14.72 22.08 12.05
N ALA A 16 -13.62 21.53 12.56
CA ALA A 16 -12.54 21.13 11.68
C ALA A 16 -13.18 20.25 10.59
N PRO A 17 -12.90 20.46 9.30
CA PRO A 17 -13.32 19.50 8.31
C PRO A 17 -12.63 18.19 8.67
N SER A 18 -13.40 17.21 9.14
CA SER A 18 -12.99 15.83 9.04
C SER A 18 -12.72 15.63 7.55
N ASP A 19 -11.45 15.54 7.20
CA ASP A 19 -10.98 15.39 5.83
C ASP A 19 -11.34 13.98 5.31
N GLY A 20 -12.64 13.73 5.20
CA GLY A 20 -13.25 12.57 4.57
C GLY A 20 -13.02 12.54 3.05
N ASN A 21 -12.20 13.46 2.53
CA ASN A 21 -11.87 13.61 1.13
C ASN A 21 -10.38 13.34 0.80
N GLN A 22 -9.52 13.03 1.78
CA GLN A 22 -8.10 12.70 1.50
C GLN A 22 -7.85 11.28 0.96
N ARG A 23 -8.91 10.47 0.79
CA ARG A 23 -8.78 9.09 0.24
C ARG A 23 -9.28 8.95 -1.20
N VAL A 24 -9.53 10.05 -1.90
CA VAL A 24 -9.68 10.03 -3.36
C VAL A 24 -8.28 9.97 -3.95
N GLY A 25 -7.97 8.88 -4.64
CA GLY A 25 -6.61 8.44 -4.97
C GLY A 25 -5.70 9.54 -5.50
N ARG A 26 -4.83 10.06 -4.63
CA ARG A 26 -3.68 10.87 -5.05
C ARG A 26 -2.83 10.02 -5.98
N TRP A 27 -2.47 10.56 -7.15
CA TRP A 27 -1.63 9.84 -8.09
C TRP A 27 -0.34 9.39 -7.39
N THR A 28 -0.01 8.11 -7.52
CA THR A 28 1.24 7.56 -7.02
C THR A 28 1.92 6.75 -8.10
N PHE A 29 3.26 6.70 -8.05
CA PHE A 29 4.06 6.05 -9.08
C PHE A 29 3.87 4.52 -9.11
N LEU A 30 3.85 3.87 -7.94
CA LEU A 30 3.68 2.43 -7.84
C LEU A 30 2.20 2.03 -7.77
N THR A 31 1.83 1.03 -8.57
CA THR A 31 0.51 0.40 -8.51
C THR A 31 0.29 -0.28 -7.16
N ASN A 32 -0.97 -0.54 -6.81
CA ASN A 32 -1.30 -1.31 -5.60
C ASN A 32 -0.69 -2.72 -5.62
N HIS A 33 -0.61 -3.36 -6.80
CA HIS A 33 0.05 -4.65 -6.95
C HIS A 33 1.53 -4.59 -6.56
N ALA A 34 2.25 -3.59 -7.06
CA ALA A 34 3.67 -3.39 -6.72
C ALA A 34 3.84 -3.11 -5.22
N ARG A 35 2.98 -2.27 -4.63
CA ARG A 35 3.03 -1.98 -3.18
C ARG A 35 2.81 -3.22 -2.33
N VAL A 36 1.78 -4.01 -2.63
CA VAL A 36 1.49 -5.26 -1.91
C VAL A 36 2.66 -6.24 -2.03
N LEU A 37 3.22 -6.40 -3.24
CA LEU A 37 4.38 -7.26 -3.46
C LEU A 37 5.59 -6.82 -2.63
N LEU A 38 5.88 -5.52 -2.58
CA LEU A 38 6.97 -4.97 -1.78
C LEU A 38 6.78 -5.16 -0.27
N GLU A 39 5.55 -4.99 0.23
CA GLU A 39 5.26 -5.25 1.66
C GLU A 39 5.44 -6.73 2.02
N ILE A 40 5.03 -7.65 1.15
CA ILE A 40 5.30 -9.08 1.32
C ILE A 40 6.80 -9.36 1.27
N ALA A 41 7.53 -8.73 0.35
CA ALA A 41 8.98 -8.91 0.23
C ALA A 41 9.73 -8.44 1.48
N ARG A 42 9.27 -7.36 2.12
CA ARG A 42 9.84 -6.84 3.38
C ARG A 42 9.56 -7.76 4.56
N ASN A 43 8.38 -8.37 4.61
CA ASN A 43 7.99 -9.29 5.67
C ASN A 43 7.17 -10.47 5.12
N PRO A 44 7.80 -11.61 4.83
CA PRO A 44 7.13 -12.83 4.37
C PRO A 44 6.02 -13.38 5.28
N ASN A 45 5.97 -12.96 6.54
CA ASN A 45 4.97 -13.38 7.53
C ASN A 45 3.91 -12.29 7.82
N VAL A 46 3.85 -11.25 6.99
CA VAL A 46 2.93 -10.12 7.16
C VAL A 46 1.47 -10.57 7.09
N ARG A 47 0.60 -9.95 7.90
CA ARG A 47 -0.84 -10.18 7.83
C ARG A 47 -1.43 -9.30 6.74
N LEU A 48 -2.35 -9.82 5.93
CA LEU A 48 -2.95 -9.06 4.83
C LEU A 48 -3.65 -7.78 5.28
N ARG A 49 -4.21 -7.74 6.50
CA ARG A 49 -4.75 -6.51 7.08
C ARG A 49 -3.67 -5.41 7.26
N ASP A 50 -2.47 -5.79 7.70
CA ASP A 50 -1.38 -4.85 7.96
C ASP A 50 -0.82 -4.34 6.61
N VAL A 51 -0.83 -5.19 5.58
CA VAL A 51 -0.53 -4.80 4.19
C VAL A 51 -1.59 -3.82 3.66
N ALA A 52 -2.88 -4.09 3.90
CA ALA A 52 -3.98 -3.23 3.45
C ALA A 52 -3.86 -1.81 4.03
N ASP A 53 -3.59 -1.72 5.34
CA ASP A 53 -3.38 -0.45 6.04
C ASP A 53 -2.19 0.32 5.44
N THR A 54 -1.07 -0.38 5.19
CA THR A 54 0.16 0.25 4.64
C THR A 54 -0.01 0.65 3.17
N ALA A 55 -0.69 -0.16 2.36
CA ALA A 55 -0.95 0.10 0.96
C ALA A 55 -2.09 1.13 0.73
N GLY A 56 -2.86 1.47 1.78
CA GLY A 56 -3.97 2.42 1.69
C GLY A 56 -5.17 1.87 0.93
N ILE A 57 -5.39 0.55 0.95
CA ILE A 57 -6.49 -0.14 0.28
C ILE A 57 -7.28 -1.00 1.26
N THR A 58 -8.40 -1.57 0.83
CA THR A 58 -9.19 -2.46 1.68
C THR A 58 -8.52 -3.83 1.83
N GLU A 59 -8.81 -4.54 2.93
CA GLU A 59 -8.30 -5.91 3.12
C GLU A 59 -8.79 -6.85 2.01
N ARG A 60 -10.04 -6.68 1.55
CA ARG A 60 -10.57 -7.43 0.39
C ARG A 60 -9.78 -7.16 -0.89
N ALA A 61 -9.45 -5.89 -1.17
CA ALA A 61 -8.63 -5.55 -2.33
C ALA A 61 -7.22 -6.15 -2.23
N THR A 62 -6.65 -6.14 -1.03
CA THR A 62 -5.35 -6.78 -0.75
C THR A 62 -5.42 -8.28 -1.01
N GLN A 63 -6.45 -8.97 -0.52
CA GLN A 63 -6.66 -10.40 -0.77
C GLN A 63 -6.79 -10.71 -2.27
N ALA A 64 -7.53 -9.90 -3.02
CA ALA A 64 -7.67 -10.05 -4.47
C ALA A 64 -6.31 -9.88 -5.19
N ILE A 65 -5.56 -8.83 -4.84
CA ILE A 65 -4.21 -8.59 -5.40
C ILE A 65 -3.26 -9.75 -5.10
N VAL A 66 -3.28 -10.30 -3.88
CA VAL A 66 -2.42 -11.45 -3.56
C VAL A 66 -2.84 -12.69 -4.36
N ALA A 67 -4.14 -12.91 -4.56
CA ALA A 67 -4.61 -14.00 -5.42
C ALA A 67 -4.18 -13.80 -6.89
N ASP A 68 -4.21 -12.56 -7.40
CA ASP A 68 -3.71 -12.23 -8.74
C ASP A 68 -2.20 -12.50 -8.85
N LEU A 69 -1.41 -12.13 -7.83
CA LEU A 69 0.02 -12.40 -7.75
C LEU A 69 0.34 -13.90 -7.67
N GLU A 70 -0.48 -14.68 -6.96
CA GLU A 70 -0.38 -16.14 -6.87
C GLU A 70 -0.70 -16.82 -8.21
N ALA A 71 -1.85 -16.46 -8.81
CA ALA A 71 -2.23 -16.96 -10.13
C ALA A 71 -1.19 -16.59 -11.19
N ALA A 72 -0.50 -15.47 -10.98
CA ALA A 72 0.54 -15.00 -11.86
C ALA A 72 1.92 -15.67 -11.67
N GLY A 73 2.10 -16.47 -10.61
CA GLY A 73 3.36 -17.14 -10.29
C GLY A 73 4.37 -16.30 -9.51
N TYR A 74 4.07 -15.03 -9.19
CA TYR A 74 5.00 -14.17 -8.46
C TYR A 74 5.11 -14.52 -6.98
N VAL A 75 4.00 -14.99 -6.38
CA VAL A 75 3.90 -15.29 -4.95
C VAL A 75 3.39 -16.71 -4.76
N THR A 76 3.97 -17.43 -3.80
CA THR A 76 3.42 -18.67 -3.27
C THR A 76 3.02 -18.47 -1.82
N ARG A 77 1.83 -18.95 -1.43
CA ARG A 77 1.36 -18.93 -0.04
C ARG A 77 1.38 -20.32 0.55
N THR A 78 2.02 -20.46 1.71
CA THR A 78 2.02 -21.69 2.49
C THR A 78 1.46 -21.41 3.88
N ARG A 79 0.55 -22.26 4.37
CA ARG A 79 0.02 -22.15 5.73
C ARG A 79 1.01 -22.75 6.72
N VAL A 80 1.53 -21.93 7.63
CA VAL A 80 2.44 -22.33 8.72
C VAL A 80 1.71 -22.11 10.05
N GLY A 81 1.09 -23.18 10.56
CA GLY A 81 0.24 -23.13 11.74
C GLY A 81 -0.99 -22.24 11.53
N ARG A 82 -1.11 -21.17 12.33
CA ARG A 82 -2.21 -20.19 12.24
C ARG A 82 -1.93 -19.03 11.29
N ARG A 83 -0.74 -18.95 10.70
CA ARG A 83 -0.32 -17.84 9.83
C ARG A 83 -0.02 -18.33 8.42
N ASN A 84 -0.10 -17.40 7.48
CA ASN A 84 0.44 -17.61 6.14
C ASN A 84 1.90 -17.16 6.13
N HIS A 85 2.70 -17.90 5.37
CA HIS A 85 4.03 -17.52 4.96
C HIS A 85 4.01 -17.36 3.43
N TYR A 86 4.58 -16.27 2.95
CA TYR A 86 4.61 -15.93 1.52
C TYR A 86 6.04 -16.02 1.00
N THR A 87 6.22 -16.71 -0.12
CA THR A 87 7.49 -16.76 -0.84
C THR A 87 7.32 -16.03 -2.16
N ILE A 88 8.30 -15.22 -2.55
CA ILE A 88 8.31 -14.52 -3.84
C ILE A 88 9.32 -15.19 -4.75
N ASP A 89 8.96 -15.35 -6.02
CA ASP A 89 9.92 -15.71 -7.08
C ASP A 89 10.52 -14.42 -7.68
N PRO A 90 11.77 -14.05 -7.36
CA PRO A 90 12.40 -12.84 -7.89
C PRO A 90 12.75 -12.94 -9.38
N ASP A 91 12.82 -14.15 -9.94
CA ASP A 91 13.19 -14.39 -11.34
C ASP A 91 12.00 -14.24 -12.30
N SER A 92 10.78 -14.22 -11.75
CA SER A 92 9.56 -13.92 -12.50
C SER A 92 9.67 -12.59 -13.26
N ARG A 93 9.30 -12.60 -14.54
CA ARG A 93 9.39 -11.44 -15.46
C ARG A 93 8.19 -10.52 -15.34
N PHE A 94 8.38 -9.24 -15.65
CA PHE A 94 7.23 -8.33 -15.82
C PHE A 94 6.33 -8.80 -16.97
N ARG A 95 5.01 -8.61 -16.80
CA ARG A 95 3.98 -9.07 -17.75
C ARG A 95 3.83 -8.20 -18.99
N HIS A 96 4.16 -6.92 -18.88
CA HIS A 96 3.98 -6.01 -19.99
C HIS A 96 5.13 -6.18 -20.99
N PRO A 97 4.85 -6.29 -22.31
CA PRO A 97 5.87 -6.65 -23.30
C PRO A 97 7.09 -5.71 -23.31
N ALA A 98 6.89 -4.42 -23.00
CA ALA A 98 7.99 -3.45 -22.96
C ALA A 98 8.98 -3.70 -21.82
N GLU A 99 8.58 -4.41 -20.77
CA GLU A 99 9.40 -4.71 -19.59
C GLU A 99 9.68 -6.22 -19.44
N ALA A 100 9.26 -7.05 -20.40
CA ALA A 100 9.33 -8.51 -20.32
C ALA A 100 10.76 -9.08 -20.20
N ASP A 101 11.78 -8.30 -20.54
CA ASP A 101 13.19 -8.67 -20.37
C ASP A 101 13.74 -8.41 -18.95
N HIS A 102 12.95 -7.78 -18.08
CA HIS A 102 13.34 -7.51 -16.71
C HIS A 102 12.64 -8.47 -15.74
N SER A 103 13.39 -8.98 -14.77
CA SER A 103 12.81 -9.70 -13.63
C SER A 103 12.29 -8.71 -12.58
N ILE A 104 11.28 -9.13 -11.82
CA ILE A 104 10.78 -8.35 -10.70
C ILE A 104 11.82 -8.20 -9.57
N GLY A 105 12.83 -9.07 -9.53
CA GLY A 105 13.93 -9.03 -8.56
C GLY A 105 14.69 -7.70 -8.57
N GLY A 106 14.83 -7.03 -9.73
CA GLY A 106 15.41 -5.70 -9.81
C GLY A 106 14.58 -4.65 -9.05
N LEU A 107 13.25 -4.69 -9.21
CA LEU A 107 12.32 -3.84 -8.47
C LEU A 107 12.39 -4.14 -6.96
N LEU A 108 12.39 -5.41 -6.58
CA LEU A 108 12.49 -5.79 -5.17
C LEU A 108 13.77 -5.21 -4.55
N SER A 109 14.90 -5.38 -5.22
CA SER A 109 16.21 -4.89 -4.74
C SER A 109 16.20 -3.37 -4.50
N LEU A 110 15.60 -2.58 -5.38
CA LEU A 110 15.52 -1.12 -5.22
C LEU A 110 14.76 -0.67 -3.97
N PHE A 111 13.81 -1.46 -3.47
CA PHE A 111 12.87 -1.05 -2.43
C PHE A 111 12.93 -1.89 -1.14
N THR A 112 13.66 -3.00 -1.15
CA THR A 112 13.90 -3.86 0.02
C THR A 112 15.35 -3.90 0.45
N HIS A 113 16.29 -3.47 -0.41
CA HIS A 113 17.67 -3.29 0.02
C HIS A 113 17.79 -1.98 0.79
N ARG A 114 18.00 -2.09 2.11
CA ARG A 114 18.50 -0.97 2.90
C ARG A 114 19.97 -0.85 2.53
N GLU A 115 20.36 0.19 1.80
CA GLU A 115 21.77 0.59 1.68
C GLU A 115 22.35 0.65 3.09
N HIS A 116 23.07 -0.39 3.52
CA HIS A 116 24.00 -0.26 4.62
C HIS A 116 25.08 0.68 4.08
N SER A 117 24.94 1.96 4.42
CA SER A 117 26.00 2.95 4.39
C SER A 117 27.34 2.25 4.67
N LYS A 118 28.20 2.16 3.67
CA LYS A 118 29.59 1.78 3.86
C LYS A 118 30.20 2.88 4.74
N PRO A 119 30.64 2.62 5.99
CA PRO A 119 31.38 3.63 6.71
C PRO A 119 32.72 3.77 5.99
N SER A 120 32.95 4.95 5.42
CA SER A 120 34.30 5.41 5.09
C SER A 120 34.86 6.19 6.26
#